data_AF-A0A6C0AR87-F1
#
_entry.id   AF-A0A6C0AR87-F1
#
_cell.length_a   1.000
_cell.length_b   1.000
_cell.length_c   1.000
_cell.angle_alpha   90.00
_cell.angle_beta   90.00
_cell.angle_gamma   90.00
#
_symmetry.space_group_name_H-M   'P 1'
#
loop_
_entity.id
_entity.type
_entity.pdbx_description
1 polymer ?
#
loop_
_entity_poly.entity_id
_entity_poly.type
_entity_poly.pdbx_seq_one_letter_code
_entity_poly.pdbx_strand_id
1 'polypeptide(L)'
;MVEQMIGSRTQVMNGTAHHTKGGLTKKQLMYNKHGRIVSRKKHTMGKKTIKHLYKLGYKPKKGSFKLFKKGHGKSRSKRGGSGMNALSPSPISGIHNTSGVGIQFIAGNAA
;
A
#
# COMPACT_ATOMS: atom_id res chain seq x y z
N MET A 1 38.48 -30.93 -11.92
CA MET A 1 39.00 -30.93 -10.54
C MET A 1 38.65 -29.58 -9.91
N VAL A 2 38.09 -29.55 -8.70
CA VAL A 2 37.88 -28.28 -7.99
C VAL A 2 39.19 -27.96 -7.30
N GLU A 3 39.79 -26.85 -7.67
CA GLU A 3 41.12 -26.45 -7.20
C GLU A 3 41.04 -25.71 -5.86
N GLN A 4 39.91 -25.03 -5.59
CA GLN A 4 39.71 -24.25 -4.37
C GLN A 4 38.29 -24.42 -3.82
N MET A 5 38.14 -24.50 -2.49
CA MET A 5 36.81 -24.61 -1.89
C MET A 5 35.98 -23.33 -2.07
N ILE A 6 36.60 -22.17 -1.82
CA ILE A 6 35.95 -20.86 -1.86
C ILE A 6 36.51 -20.08 -3.06
N GLY A 7 35.63 -19.49 -3.86
CA GLY A 7 36.05 -18.66 -4.99
C GLY A 7 35.08 -17.54 -5.35
N SER A 8 35.36 -16.86 -6.46
CA SER A 8 34.46 -15.89 -7.08
C SER A 8 33.27 -16.59 -7.75
N ARG A 9 32.20 -15.83 -8.03
CA ARG A 9 31.03 -16.36 -8.78
C ARG A 9 31.43 -16.92 -10.15
N THR A 10 32.40 -16.31 -10.81
CA THR A 10 32.91 -16.75 -12.12
C THR A 10 33.66 -18.07 -12.00
N GLN A 11 34.54 -18.20 -11.00
CA GLN A 11 35.26 -19.46 -10.72
C GLN A 11 34.31 -20.61 -10.40
N VAL A 12 33.29 -20.35 -9.57
CA VAL A 12 32.25 -21.34 -9.28
C VAL A 12 31.48 -21.74 -10.52
N MET A 13 31.19 -20.80 -11.43
CA MET A 13 30.52 -21.13 -12.68
C MET A 13 31.38 -21.94 -13.65
N ASN A 14 32.66 -21.62 -13.73
CA ASN A 14 33.64 -22.31 -14.57
C ASN A 14 34.04 -23.68 -13.99
N GLY A 15 33.71 -23.94 -12.72
CA GLY A 15 33.97 -25.22 -12.05
C GLY A 15 35.34 -25.30 -11.37
N THR A 16 36.08 -24.19 -11.27
CA THR A 16 37.37 -24.14 -10.58
C THR A 16 37.21 -24.03 -9.06
N ALA A 17 36.07 -23.49 -8.58
CA ALA A 17 35.75 -23.40 -7.16
C ALA A 17 34.43 -24.10 -6.79
N HIS A 18 34.33 -24.64 -5.57
CA HIS A 18 33.11 -25.34 -5.11
C HIS A 18 31.96 -24.36 -4.81
N HIS A 19 32.25 -23.31 -4.03
CA HIS A 19 31.25 -22.33 -3.61
C HIS A 19 31.85 -20.93 -3.48
N THR A 20 30.97 -19.93 -3.44
CA THR A 20 31.39 -18.54 -3.23
C THR A 20 31.68 -18.26 -1.76
N LYS A 21 32.36 -17.16 -1.44
CA LYS A 21 32.53 -16.67 -0.05
C LYS A 21 31.22 -16.59 0.75
N GLY A 22 30.08 -16.38 0.07
CA GLY A 22 28.74 -16.37 0.67
C GLY A 22 28.00 -17.70 0.65
N GLY A 23 28.67 -18.83 0.46
CA GLY A 23 28.06 -20.16 0.49
C GLY A 23 27.28 -20.56 -0.77
N LEU A 24 27.28 -19.74 -1.83
CA LEU A 24 26.52 -20.06 -3.05
C LEU A 24 27.25 -21.08 -3.92
N THR A 25 26.57 -22.18 -4.25
CA THR A 25 27.05 -23.19 -5.20
C THR A 25 26.61 -22.88 -6.63
N LYS A 26 27.22 -23.56 -7.62
CA LYS A 26 26.88 -23.43 -9.05
C LYS A 26 25.38 -23.62 -9.33
N LYS A 27 24.72 -24.57 -8.64
CA LYS A 27 23.26 -24.80 -8.75
C LYS A 27 22.42 -23.61 -8.30
N GLN A 28 22.93 -22.74 -7.43
CA GLN A 28 22.21 -21.58 -6.90
C GLN A 28 22.50 -20.29 -7.68
N LEU A 29 23.43 -20.33 -8.64
CA LEU A 29 23.77 -19.23 -9.52
C LEU A 29 23.07 -19.36 -10.88
N MET A 30 23.01 -18.25 -11.62
CA MET A 30 22.55 -18.19 -13.00
C MET A 30 23.12 -16.97 -13.71
N TYR A 31 23.19 -17.02 -15.04
CA TYR A 31 23.40 -15.84 -15.86
C TYR A 31 22.08 -15.08 -16.02
N ASN A 32 22.12 -13.76 -15.82
CA ASN A 32 21.02 -12.89 -16.21
C ASN A 32 21.09 -12.54 -17.71
N LYS A 33 20.08 -11.85 -18.23
CA LYS A 33 20.03 -11.40 -19.63
C LYS A 33 21.17 -10.44 -20.05
N HIS A 34 21.93 -9.93 -19.09
CA HIS A 34 23.07 -9.03 -19.30
C HIS A 34 24.42 -9.75 -19.08
N GLY A 35 24.43 -11.09 -19.03
CA GLY A 35 25.64 -11.89 -18.85
C GLY A 35 26.24 -11.87 -17.43
N ARG A 36 25.59 -11.23 -16.46
CA ARG A 36 26.08 -11.19 -15.07
C ARG A 36 25.64 -12.43 -14.30
N ILE A 37 26.54 -12.97 -13.48
CA ILE A 37 26.26 -14.11 -12.61
C ILE A 37 25.56 -13.62 -11.34
N VAL A 38 24.30 -14.00 -11.17
CA VAL A 38 23.44 -13.59 -10.04
C VAL A 38 22.92 -14.81 -9.27
N SER A 39 22.45 -14.59 -8.05
CA SER A 39 21.76 -15.62 -7.28
C SER A 39 20.36 -15.88 -7.86
N ARG A 40 20.05 -17.16 -8.10
CA ARG A 40 18.74 -17.63 -8.56
C ARG A 40 17.62 -17.20 -7.63
N LYS A 41 17.81 -17.34 -6.32
CA LYS A 41 16.82 -16.97 -5.29
C LYS A 41 16.48 -15.47 -5.34
N LYS A 42 17.50 -14.60 -5.46
CA LYS A 42 17.28 -13.15 -5.52
C LYS A 42 16.58 -12.73 -6.81
N HIS A 43 16.92 -13.34 -7.94
CA HIS A 43 16.27 -13.07 -9.22
C HIS A 43 14.78 -13.45 -9.19
N THR A 44 14.42 -14.62 -8.65
CA THR A 44 13.02 -15.04 -8.54
C THR A 44 12.23 -14.20 -7.55
N MET A 45 12.82 -13.86 -6.39
CA MET A 45 12.21 -12.96 -5.41
C MET A 45 11.94 -11.58 -6.02
N GLY A 46 12.91 -10.99 -6.73
CA GLY A 46 12.73 -9.69 -7.39
C GLY A 46 11.52 -9.67 -8.35
N LYS A 47 11.36 -10.71 -9.17
CA LYS A 47 10.20 -10.84 -10.05
C LYS A 47 8.88 -10.94 -9.28
N LYS A 48 8.84 -11.68 -8.16
CA LYS A 48 7.66 -11.79 -7.30
C LYS A 48 7.31 -10.44 -6.66
N THR A 49 8.30 -9.74 -6.11
CA THR A 49 8.11 -8.42 -5.50
C THR A 49 7.57 -7.40 -6.48
N ILE A 50 8.11 -7.35 -7.71
CA ILE A 50 7.60 -6.45 -8.76
C ILE A 50 6.12 -6.76 -9.04
N LYS A 51 5.75 -8.03 -9.27
CA LYS A 51 4.34 -8.41 -9.50
C LYS A 51 3.44 -8.01 -8.34
N HIS A 52 3.91 -8.22 -7.10
CA HIS A 52 3.17 -7.84 -5.90
C HIS A 52 2.92 -6.33 -5.79
N LEU A 53 3.96 -5.51 -6.03
CA LEU A 53 3.83 -4.04 -6.03
C LEU A 53 2.83 -3.56 -7.08
N TYR A 54 2.87 -4.13 -8.29
CA TYR A 54 1.89 -3.83 -9.33
C TYR A 54 0.45 -4.19 -8.90
N LYS A 55 0.25 -5.34 -8.23
CA LYS A 55 -1.06 -5.75 -7.69
C LYS A 55 -1.57 -4.77 -6.62
N LEU A 56 -0.69 -4.28 -5.76
CA LEU A 56 -1.00 -3.24 -4.77
C LEU A 56 -1.24 -1.86 -5.39
N GLY A 57 -1.11 -1.72 -6.71
CA GLY A 57 -1.32 -0.48 -7.44
C GLY A 57 -0.09 0.42 -7.50
N TYR A 58 1.08 -0.03 -7.03
CA TYR A 58 2.31 0.73 -7.14
C TYR A 58 2.88 0.63 -8.57
N LYS A 59 2.64 1.66 -9.38
CA LYS A 59 3.08 1.70 -10.79
C LYS A 59 4.15 2.77 -10.99
N PRO A 60 5.37 2.41 -11.42
CA PRO A 60 6.40 3.40 -11.73
C PRO A 60 6.05 4.15 -13.02
N LYS A 61 6.37 5.45 -13.07
CA LYS A 61 6.29 6.29 -14.28
C LYS A 61 7.71 6.65 -14.72
N LYS A 62 8.06 6.43 -15.99
CA LYS A 62 9.38 6.80 -16.53
C LYS A 62 9.62 8.30 -16.31
N GLY A 63 10.80 8.65 -15.80
CA GLY A 63 11.17 10.04 -15.47
C GLY A 63 10.61 10.56 -14.14
N SER A 64 9.87 9.76 -13.37
CA SER A 64 9.38 10.15 -12.04
C SER A 64 9.59 9.05 -11.01
N PHE A 65 10.55 9.25 -10.11
CA PHE A 65 10.95 8.30 -9.07
C PHE A 65 10.14 8.45 -7.78
N LYS A 66 8.81 8.41 -7.87
CA LYS A 66 7.91 8.41 -6.69
C LYS A 66 7.11 7.12 -6.64
N LEU A 67 6.77 6.69 -5.43
CA LEU A 67 5.91 5.53 -5.21
C LEU A 67 4.44 5.94 -5.40
N PHE A 68 3.88 5.64 -6.58
CA PHE A 68 2.51 6.03 -6.92
C PHE A 68 1.51 4.88 -6.71
N LYS A 69 0.51 5.05 -5.83
CA LYS A 69 -0.67 4.16 -5.79
C LYS A 69 -1.59 4.43 -6.98
N LYS A 70 -2.18 3.38 -7.56
CA LYS A 70 -3.19 3.48 -8.63
C LYS A 70 -4.37 4.31 -8.14
N GLY A 71 -4.52 5.53 -8.67
CA GLY A 71 -5.61 6.45 -8.31
C GLY A 71 -5.24 7.62 -7.39
N HIS A 72 -3.97 7.75 -6.95
CA HIS A 72 -3.52 8.85 -6.07
C HIS A 72 -3.62 10.27 -6.68
N GLY A 73 -4.13 10.41 -7.91
CA GLY A 73 -4.35 11.69 -8.60
C GLY A 73 -5.81 12.02 -8.92
N LYS A 74 -6.78 11.19 -8.50
CA LYS A 74 -8.21 11.51 -8.65
C LYS A 74 -8.84 11.64 -7.27
N SER A 75 -8.84 12.85 -6.71
CA SER A 75 -9.94 13.20 -5.80
C SER A 75 -11.20 13.11 -6.66
N ARG A 76 -12.15 12.24 -6.28
CA ARG A 76 -13.50 12.37 -6.81
C ARG A 76 -14.00 13.71 -6.29
N SER A 77 -13.87 14.77 -7.08
CA SER A 77 -14.53 16.03 -6.78
C SER A 77 -16.03 15.73 -6.74
N LYS A 78 -16.59 15.64 -5.53
CA LYS A 78 -18.04 15.71 -5.32
C LYS A 78 -18.44 17.16 -5.59
N ARG A 79 -18.46 17.57 -6.86
CA ARG A 79 -19.04 18.84 -7.30
C ARG A 79 -20.15 18.51 -8.29
N GLY A 80 -21.39 18.80 -7.89
CA GLY A 80 -22.55 18.76 -8.76
C GLY A 80 -23.64 17.83 -8.24
N GLY A 81 -24.56 18.39 -7.45
CA GLY A 81 -25.75 17.71 -6.97
C GLY A 81 -26.50 18.59 -5.97
N SER A 82 -26.91 19.78 -6.41
CA SER A 82 -27.89 20.62 -5.72
C SER A 82 -29.18 19.82 -5.56
N GLY A 83 -29.42 19.35 -4.34
CA GLY A 83 -30.66 18.70 -3.92
C GLY A 83 -31.09 19.37 -2.62
N MET A 84 -31.64 20.57 -2.79
CA MET A 84 -32.51 21.27 -1.85
C MET A 84 -33.21 20.32 -0.86
N ASN A 85 -32.85 20.45 0.41
CA ASN A 85 -33.80 20.42 1.52
C ASN A 85 -33.28 21.48 2.49
N ALA A 86 -33.71 22.72 2.28
CA ALA A 86 -33.62 23.74 3.31
C ALA A 86 -34.39 23.17 4.51
N LEU A 87 -33.69 22.89 5.61
CA LEU A 87 -34.32 22.73 6.91
C LEU A 87 -35.04 24.05 7.18
N SER A 88 -36.34 24.11 6.93
CA SER A 88 -37.15 25.26 7.28
C SER A 88 -37.06 25.43 8.80
N PRO A 89 -36.61 26.59 9.33
CA PRO A 89 -36.75 26.84 10.75
C PRO A 89 -38.24 26.95 11.04
N SER A 90 -38.78 26.04 11.85
CA SER A 90 -40.14 26.16 12.36
C SER A 90 -40.30 27.53 13.03
N PRO A 91 -41.41 28.27 12.81
CA PRO A 91 -41.63 29.52 13.52
C PRO A 91 -41.70 29.21 15.01
N ILE A 92 -40.75 29.73 15.77
CA ILE A 92 -40.76 29.68 17.23
C ILE A 92 -41.90 30.63 17.69
N SER A 93 -43.10 30.08 17.87
CA SER A 93 -44.20 30.80 18.49
C SER A 93 -44.26 30.43 19.97
N GLY A 94 -43.85 31.34 20.84
CA GLY A 94 -44.17 31.27 22.27
C GLY A 94 -42.97 31.35 23.21
N ILE A 95 -42.64 32.59 23.59
CA ILE A 95 -42.33 33.04 24.96
C ILE A 95 -41.72 31.96 25.89
N HIS A 96 -40.40 31.98 26.07
CA HIS A 96 -39.79 31.47 27.30
C HIS A 96 -39.20 32.64 28.09
N ASN A 97 -39.98 33.12 29.05
CA ASN A 97 -39.47 33.98 30.10
C ASN A 97 -38.56 33.14 31.01
N THR A 98 -37.31 33.58 31.10
CA THR A 98 -36.44 33.62 32.29
C THR A 98 -36.64 32.59 33.41
N SER A 99 -35.53 31.88 33.68
CA SER A 99 -35.03 31.44 35.00
C SER A 99 -35.95 30.63 35.91
N GLY A 100 -35.53 29.40 36.24
CA GLY A 100 -35.99 28.78 37.48
C GLY A 100 -35.94 27.27 37.45
N VAL A 101 -35.13 26.71 38.33
CA VAL A 101 -35.20 25.35 38.82
C VAL A 101 -36.60 25.08 39.42
N GLY A 102 -37.22 23.94 39.13
CA GLY A 102 -38.43 23.47 39.81
C GLY A 102 -39.30 22.57 38.91
N ILE A 103 -39.48 21.27 39.19
CA ILE A 103 -40.51 20.71 40.10
C ILE A 103 -41.92 20.95 39.52
N GLN A 104 -42.87 20.04 39.39
CA GLN A 104 -43.08 18.61 39.64
C GLN A 104 -44.53 18.31 39.16
N PHE A 105 -44.80 17.05 38.84
CA PHE A 105 -46.04 16.29 39.09
C PHE A 105 -47.46 16.72 38.61
N ILE A 106 -48.25 15.65 38.45
CA ILE A 106 -49.70 15.48 38.76
C ILE A 106 -50.72 15.56 37.62
N ALA A 107 -51.42 14.42 37.51
CA ALA A 107 -52.82 14.14 37.19
C ALA A 107 -53.42 14.57 35.83
N GLY A 108 -54.09 13.61 35.21
CA GLY A 108 -54.85 13.82 33.98
C GLY A 108 -56.20 14.49 34.20
N ASN A 109 -56.93 14.70 33.11
CA ASN A 109 -58.34 14.30 33.00
C ASN A 109 -58.82 14.33 31.53
N ALA A 110 -59.87 13.54 31.31
CA ALA A 110 -60.75 13.34 30.17
C ALA A 110 -60.90 14.42 29.07
N ALA A 111 -61.07 13.94 27.83
CA ALA A 111 -62.26 14.16 27.01
C ALA A 111 -62.52 12.91 26.14
#